data_AF-A0A8G2M8C2-F1
#
_entry.id   AF-A0A8G2M8C2-F1
#
_cell.length_a   1.000
_cell.length_b   1.000
_cell.length_c   1.000
_cell.angle_alpha   90.00
_cell.angle_beta   90.00
_cell.angle_gamma   90.00
#
_symmetry.space_group_name_H-M   'P 1'
#
loop_
_entity.id
_entity.type
_entity.pdbx_description
1 polymer ?
#
loop_
_entity_poly.entity_id
_entity_poly.type
_entity_poly.pdbx_seq_one_letter_code
_entity_poly.pdbx_strand_id
1 'polypeptide(L)'
;MNYVRLRLLQTLIAYNKRENKITLDRSDSGLLPTNVEGTTRSTILDTPLKQLQIFVDTSSIEIFCNDGERVFDISNFPTDDALGIKTSTESGQVYLTIY
;
A
#
# COMPACT_ATOMS: atom_id res chain seq x y z
N MET A 1 -3.33 -20.80 19.54
CA MET A 1 -3.57 -21.19 18.14
C MET A 1 -2.46 -20.56 17.32
N ASN A 2 -1.46 -21.34 16.92
CA ASN A 2 -0.27 -20.83 16.25
C ASN A 2 -0.55 -20.77 14.74
N TYR A 3 -0.54 -19.58 14.14
CA TYR A 3 -0.58 -19.46 12.68
C TYR A 3 0.85 -19.44 12.14
N VAL A 4 1.13 -20.34 11.20
CA VAL A 4 2.28 -20.23 10.31
C VAL A 4 2.03 -19.02 9.41
N ARG A 5 2.78 -17.93 9.61
CA ARG A 5 2.72 -16.75 8.74
C ARG A 5 3.48 -17.09 7.46
N LEU A 6 2.76 -17.53 6.42
CA LEU A 6 3.32 -17.61 5.06
C LEU A 6 3.75 -16.19 4.67
N ARG A 7 5.04 -15.97 4.49
CA ARG A 7 5.60 -14.66 4.12
C ARG A 7 5.36 -14.45 2.62
N LEU A 8 4.24 -13.82 2.28
CA LEU A 8 3.94 -13.40 0.92
C LEU A 8 4.71 -12.11 0.63
N LEU A 9 5.33 -12.03 -0.56
CA LEU A 9 5.91 -10.78 -1.06
C LEU A 9 4.78 -9.80 -1.35
N GLN A 10 4.71 -8.69 -0.61
CA GLN A 10 3.62 -7.72 -0.76
C GLN A 10 4.01 -6.30 -0.33
N THR A 11 3.37 -5.32 -0.93
CA THR A 11 3.25 -3.95 -0.42
C THR A 11 1.86 -3.79 0.15
N LEU A 12 1.76 -3.32 1.40
CA LEU A 12 0.49 -3.09 2.06
C LEU A 12 0.14 -1.61 2.01
N ILE A 13 -1.10 -1.32 1.58
CA ILE A 13 -1.74 -0.02 1.70
C ILE A 13 -2.93 -0.19 2.63
N ALA A 14 -2.95 0.53 3.74
CA ALA A 14 -3.97 0.42 4.77
C ALA A 14 -4.53 1.78 5.15
N TYR A 15 -5.86 1.87 5.28
CA TYR A 15 -6.55 3.08 5.71
C TYR A 15 -7.32 2.83 7.01
N ASN A 16 -6.96 3.57 8.07
CA ASN A 16 -7.70 3.59 9.33
C ASN A 16 -8.71 4.75 9.30
N LYS A 17 -9.99 4.42 9.09
CA LYS A 17 -11.10 5.39 9.03
C LYS A 17 -11.30 6.19 10.31
N ARG A 18 -10.98 5.64 11.50
CA ARG A 18 -11.15 6.36 12.77
C ARG A 18 -10.13 7.49 12.93
N GLU A 19 -8.94 7.27 12.40
CA GLU A 19 -7.82 8.22 12.49
C GLU A 19 -7.66 9.08 11.23
N ASN A 20 -8.46 8.82 10.17
CA ASN A 20 -8.20 9.31 8.81
C ASN A 20 -6.74 9.09 8.37
N LYS A 21 -6.13 7.99 8.81
CA LYS A 21 -4.72 7.71 8.61
C LYS A 21 -4.55 6.68 7.50
N ILE A 22 -3.78 7.03 6.47
CA ILE A 22 -3.33 6.08 5.47
C ILE A 22 -1.87 5.70 5.73
N THR A 23 -1.57 4.42 5.54
CA THR A 23 -0.25 3.82 5.79
C THR A 23 0.15 2.99 4.58
N LEU A 24 1.38 3.21 4.14
CA LEU A 24 2.08 2.43 3.14
C LEU A 24 3.20 1.66 3.84
N ASP A 25 3.19 0.34 3.72
CA ASP A 25 4.17 -0.55 4.33
C ASP A 25 4.79 -1.49 3.28
N ARG A 26 6.11 -1.36 3.10
CA ARG A 26 6.94 -2.16 2.18
C ARG A 26 7.87 -3.14 2.89
N SER A 27 7.63 -3.43 4.18
CA SER A 27 8.48 -4.32 4.99
C SER A 27 8.55 -5.76 4.46
N ASP A 28 7.50 -6.21 3.78
CA ASP A 28 7.39 -7.54 3.18
C ASP A 28 7.49 -7.51 1.63
N SER A 29 7.98 -6.42 1.03
CA SER A 29 8.04 -6.27 -0.43
C SER A 29 9.19 -7.01 -1.11
N GLY A 30 10.04 -7.74 -0.38
CA GLY A 30 11.19 -8.48 -0.94
C GLY A 30 12.55 -7.92 -0.54
N LEU A 31 13.54 -8.03 -1.43
CA LEU A 31 14.91 -7.58 -1.19
C LEU A 31 14.95 -6.05 -1.06
N LEU A 32 14.90 -5.57 0.19
CA LEU A 32 15.21 -4.19 0.52
C LEU A 32 16.75 -4.03 0.55
N PRO A 33 17.29 -2.90 0.07
CA PRO A 33 18.69 -2.55 0.29
C PRO A 33 19.08 -2.72 1.76
N THR A 34 20.29 -3.21 2.04
CA THR A 34 20.85 -3.15 3.40
C THR A 34 20.90 -1.68 3.81
N ASN A 35 20.20 -1.30 4.88
CA ASN A 35 20.06 0.06 5.45
C ASN A 35 18.87 0.91 4.96
N VAL A 36 17.74 0.32 4.55
CA VAL A 36 16.50 1.13 4.42
C VAL A 36 15.98 1.48 5.82
N GLU A 37 16.17 2.72 6.26
CA GLU A 37 15.40 3.29 7.37
C GLU A 37 13.96 3.56 6.90
N GLY A 38 12.98 3.12 7.69
CA GLY A 38 11.56 3.40 7.46
C GLY A 38 10.95 2.59 6.30
N THR A 39 10.54 1.36 6.59
CA THR A 39 9.72 0.53 5.67
C THR A 39 8.26 0.96 5.63
N THR A 40 7.86 1.88 6.51
CA THR A 40 6.48 2.32 6.66
C THR A 40 6.43 3.84 6.57
N ARG A 41 5.47 4.35 5.79
CA ARG A 41 5.12 5.77 5.72
C ARG A 41 3.64 5.92 6.04
N SER A 42 3.29 6.93 6.81
CA SER A 42 1.89 7.24 7.12
C SER A 42 1.64 8.73 7.05
N THR A 43 0.40 9.11 6.74
CA THR A 43 -0.07 10.49 6.84
C THR A 43 -1.55 10.52 7.25
N ILE A 44 -1.98 11.67 7.77
CA ILE A 44 -3.38 11.95 8.08
C ILE A 44 -3.97 12.73 6.91
N LEU A 45 -5.12 12.26 6.44
CA LEU A 45 -5.91 12.94 5.43
C LEU A 45 -6.76 14.04 6.09
N ASP A 46 -6.84 15.18 5.42
CA ASP A 46 -7.68 16.32 5.76
C ASP A 46 -9.15 15.95 5.59
N THR A 47 -9.46 15.06 4.64
CA THR A 47 -10.80 14.51 4.44
C THR A 47 -10.80 12.99 4.47
N PRO A 48 -11.91 12.33 4.88
CA PRO A 48 -11.99 10.88 4.83
C PRO A 48 -11.68 10.36 3.43
N LEU A 49 -10.93 9.26 3.34
CA LEU A 49 -10.55 8.66 2.06
C LEU A 49 -11.79 8.29 1.23
N LYS A 50 -11.87 8.83 0.01
CA LYS A 50 -12.93 8.59 -0.97
C LYS A 50 -12.44 7.74 -2.13
N GLN A 51 -11.20 7.94 -2.56
CA GLN A 51 -10.62 7.27 -3.71
C GLN A 51 -9.12 7.05 -3.52
N LEU A 52 -8.62 5.92 -4.02
CA LEU A 52 -7.22 5.71 -4.31
C LEU A 52 -7.06 5.49 -5.81
N GLN A 53 -6.15 6.24 -6.43
CA GLN A 53 -5.66 5.93 -7.77
C GLN A 53 -4.23 5.43 -7.63
N ILE A 54 -3.99 4.21 -8.12
CA ILE A 54 -2.70 3.52 -7.96
C ILE A 54 -2.16 3.23 -9.35
N PHE A 55 -0.98 3.76 -9.64
CA PHE A 55 -0.21 3.45 -10.84
C PHE A 55 0.94 2.54 -10.44
N VAL A 56 1.07 1.42 -11.16
CA VAL A 56 2.12 0.42 -10.92
C VAL A 56 2.89 0.25 -12.22
N ASP A 57 4.21 0.40 -12.14
CA ASP A 57 5.15 0.08 -13.20
C ASP A 57 6.18 -0.94 -12.65
N THR A 58 7.00 -1.48 -13.55
CA THR A 58 8.12 -2.39 -13.32
C THR A 58 9.11 -1.95 -12.24
N SER A 59 9.13 -0.68 -11.83
CA SER A 59 10.05 -0.24 -10.77
C SER A 59 9.47 0.80 -9.83
N SER A 60 8.21 1.19 -10.02
CA SER A 60 7.56 2.24 -9.24
C SER A 60 6.11 1.93 -8.91
N ILE A 61 5.65 2.47 -7.78
CA ILE A 61 4.25 2.52 -7.40
C ILE A 61 3.94 3.94 -6.95
N GLU A 62 2.96 4.57 -7.61
CA GLU A 62 2.46 5.89 -7.24
C GLU A 62 1.00 5.77 -6.77
N ILE A 63 0.68 6.38 -5.64
CA ILE A 63 -0.62 6.28 -4.98
C ILE A 63 -1.14 7.68 -4.71
N PHE A 64 -2.21 8.05 -5.37
CA PHE A 64 -2.92 9.31 -5.18
C PHE A 64 -4.12 9.09 -4.27
N CYS A 65 -4.15 9.81 -3.16
CA CYS A 65 -5.26 9.79 -2.20
C CYS A 65 -6.24 10.91 -2.53
N ASN A 66 -7.51 10.57 -2.70
CA ASN A 66 -8.54 11.49 -3.18
C ASN A 66 -8.05 12.18 -4.48
N ASP A 67 -8.39 13.45 -4.65
CA ASP A 67 -7.99 14.27 -5.80
C ASP A 67 -6.55 14.81 -5.68
N GLY A 68 -5.61 13.95 -5.25
CA GLY A 68 -4.21 14.34 -5.02
C GLY A 68 -3.94 15.04 -3.69
N GLU A 69 -4.85 14.91 -2.72
CA GLU A 69 -4.71 15.50 -1.37
C GLU A 69 -3.41 15.03 -0.68
N ARG A 70 -3.05 13.75 -0.91
CA ARG A 70 -1.76 13.17 -0.55
C ARG A 70 -1.29 12.25 -1.66
N VAL A 71 0.02 12.19 -1.87
CA VAL A 71 0.65 11.30 -2.84
C VAL A 71 1.74 10.49 -2.15
N PHE A 72 1.72 9.17 -2.35
CA PHE A 72 2.84 8.30 -2.02
C PHE A 72 3.53 7.87 -3.31
N ASP A 73 4.86 7.86 -3.26
CA ASP A 73 5.71 7.35 -4.33
C ASP A 73 6.72 6.35 -3.72
N ILE A 74 6.80 5.18 -4.34
CA ILE A 74 7.80 4.17 -4.09
C ILE A 74 8.58 3.94 -5.38
N SER A 75 9.89 4.20 -5.34
CA SER A 75 10.83 3.76 -6.37
C SER A 75 11.66 2.56 -5.87
N ASN A 76 12.23 1.80 -6.81
CA ASN A 76 13.04 0.60 -6.56
C ASN A 76 12.22 -0.54 -5.95
N PHE A 77 11.11 -0.87 -6.61
CA PHE A 77 10.24 -1.99 -6.26
C PHE A 77 10.74 -3.30 -6.93
N PRO A 78 10.96 -4.42 -6.20
CA PRO A 78 11.39 -5.67 -6.80
C PRO A 78 10.18 -6.40 -7.42
N THR A 79 10.19 -6.58 -8.73
CA THR A 79 8.97 -6.88 -9.51
C THR A 79 8.86 -8.25 -10.13
N ASP A 80 9.88 -9.10 -10.08
CA ASP A 80 9.86 -10.25 -11.00
C ASP A 80 8.76 -11.29 -10.69
N ASP A 81 8.30 -11.38 -9.43
CA ASP A 81 7.31 -12.40 -9.00
C ASP A 81 6.03 -11.86 -8.32
N ALA A 82 5.91 -10.54 -8.10
CA ALA A 82 4.79 -9.93 -7.36
C ALA A 82 3.68 -9.38 -8.28
N LEU A 83 2.99 -10.27 -9.00
CA LEU A 83 2.04 -9.89 -10.07
C LEU A 83 0.57 -9.71 -9.64
N GLY A 84 0.25 -9.88 -8.36
CA GLY A 84 -1.13 -9.92 -7.86
C GLY A 84 -1.58 -8.67 -7.11
N ILE A 85 -2.83 -8.27 -7.31
CA ILE A 85 -3.51 -7.27 -6.47
C ILE A 85 -4.54 -8.00 -5.59
N LYS A 86 -4.51 -7.71 -4.29
CA LYS A 86 -5.50 -8.22 -3.33
C LYS A 86 -6.09 -7.06 -2.52
N THR A 87 -7.41 -7.03 -2.42
CA THR A 87 -8.13 -6.07 -1.59
C THR A 87 -8.91 -6.79 -0.51
N SER A 88 -8.92 -6.22 0.70
CA SER A 88 -9.73 -6.69 1.81
C SER A 88 -10.23 -5.50 2.62
N THR A 89 -11.38 -5.66 3.25
CA THR A 89 -11.88 -4.71 4.24
C THR A 89 -12.28 -5.46 5.50
N GLU A 90 -11.97 -4.90 6.66
CA GLU A 90 -12.46 -5.41 7.94
C GLU A 90 -13.95 -5.12 8.11
N SER A 91 -14.45 -4.01 7.54
CA SER A 91 -15.86 -3.64 7.57
C SER A 91 -16.24 -2.67 6.44
N GLY A 92 -17.46 -2.79 5.92
CA GLY A 92 -17.96 -1.98 4.81
C GLY A 92 -17.73 -2.61 3.42
N GLN A 93 -17.85 -1.79 2.38
CA GLN A 93 -17.67 -2.20 0.99
C GLN A 93 -16.58 -1.36 0.34
N VAL A 94 -15.75 -2.00 -0.47
CA VAL A 94 -14.75 -1.37 -1.31
C VAL A 94 -14.97 -1.86 -2.73
N TYR A 95 -14.99 -0.94 -3.69
CA TYR A 95 -15.08 -1.26 -5.11
C TYR A 95 -13.69 -1.10 -5.71
N LEU A 96 -13.16 -2.18 -6.28
CA LEU A 96 -11.92 -2.17 -7.03
C LEU A 96 -12.25 -2.17 -8.53
N THR A 97 -11.69 -1.20 -9.24
CA THR A 97 -11.74 -1.15 -10.71
C THR A 97 -10.30 -1.19 -11.21
N ILE A 98 -10.02 -2.14 -12.11
CA ILE A 98 -8.74 -2.30 -12.79
C ILE A 98 -9.00 -1.97 -14.26
N TYR A 99 -8.19 -1.09 -14.84
CA TYR A 99 -8.26 -0.68 -16.24
C TYR A 99 -7.17 -1.35 -17.06
#